data_AF-A0A0E9LRZ7-F1
#
_entry.id   AF-A0A0E9LRZ7-F1
#
_cell.length_a   1.000
_cell.length_b   1.000
_cell.length_c   1.000
_cell.angle_alpha   90.00
_cell.angle_beta   90.00
_cell.angle_gamma   90.00
#
_symmetry.space_group_name_H-M   'P 1'
#
loop_
_entity.id
_entity.type
_entity.pdbx_description
1 polymer ?
#
loop_
_entity_poly.entity_id
_entity_poly.type
_entity_poly.pdbx_seq_one_letter_code
_entity_poly.pdbx_strand_id
1 'polypeptide(L)'
;MYEGFPYLHMQVSKDNEFLAMPDWYRDVEYTKEQHRGYPFKEDLFSPGYFEMDIEKGESLIFSAGTLPVKPNGLKAKYTRETQKRIPRNTLLNNLLNSAEQFIQRRGQRIKLLAGYHWYHERLRDTLVALPGLMAYQANRSHYLDILEHVIDQVKKIYIAESELGLRPNTQNVDVPLWVFYSIQEIEQMIPEMDICQTYGEAWWKLSSITCA
;
A
#
# COMPACT_ATOMS: atom_id res chain seq x y z
N MET A 1 20.96 6.47 22.57
CA MET A 1 19.77 6.52 21.70
C MET A 1 19.44 8.00 21.50
N TYR A 2 19.06 8.43 20.29
CA TYR A 2 18.83 9.85 20.01
C TYR A 2 17.75 10.44 20.92
N GLU A 3 18.02 11.62 21.47
CA GLU A 3 17.08 12.32 22.34
C GLU A 3 15.76 12.61 21.58
N GLY A 4 14.62 12.38 22.24
CA GLY A 4 13.29 12.58 21.65
C GLY A 4 12.70 11.38 20.90
N PHE A 5 13.43 10.27 20.73
CA PHE A 5 12.89 9.04 20.12
C PHE A 5 12.36 8.07 21.18
N PRO A 6 11.26 7.33 20.90
CA PRO A 6 10.76 6.31 21.81
C PRO A 6 11.75 5.15 21.94
N TYR A 7 11.76 4.51 23.11
CA TYR A 7 12.51 3.28 23.31
C TYR A 7 12.02 2.18 22.36
N LEU A 8 12.95 1.49 21.70
CA LEU A 8 12.66 0.28 20.96
C LEU A 8 12.72 -0.92 21.91
N HIS A 9 11.57 -1.51 22.22
CA HIS A 9 11.47 -2.74 22.97
C HIS A 9 11.56 -3.94 22.01
N MET A 10 12.67 -4.66 22.08
CA MET A 10 12.90 -5.92 21.35
C MET A 10 12.74 -7.08 22.33
N GLN A 11 11.79 -7.98 22.06
CA GLN A 11 11.36 -9.00 23.00
C GLN A 11 11.11 -10.34 22.30
N VAL A 12 11.52 -11.43 22.93
CA VAL A 12 11.41 -12.80 22.38
C VAL A 12 10.46 -13.63 23.25
N SER A 13 9.72 -14.56 22.66
CA SER A 13 8.75 -15.42 23.37
C SER A 13 9.32 -16.50 24.28
N LYS A 14 10.64 -16.49 24.52
CA LYS A 14 11.38 -17.47 25.31
C LYS A 14 12.37 -16.73 26.20
N ASP A 15 12.73 -17.33 27.32
CA ASP A 15 13.82 -16.84 28.16
C ASP A 15 15.10 -16.78 27.32
N ASN A 16 15.80 -15.66 27.42
CA ASN A 16 16.96 -15.33 26.62
C ASN A 16 17.86 -14.36 27.38
N GLU A 17 19.10 -14.29 26.94
CA GLU A 17 20.05 -13.27 27.37
C GLU A 17 20.33 -12.32 26.20
N PHE A 18 20.29 -11.02 26.45
CA PHE A 18 20.76 -10.04 25.48
C PHE A 18 22.24 -9.73 25.76
N LEU A 19 23.11 -10.15 24.84
CA LEU A 19 24.54 -9.88 24.89
C LEU A 19 24.82 -8.57 24.13
N ALA A 20 25.09 -7.52 24.91
CA ALA A 20 25.43 -6.21 24.36
C ALA A 20 26.82 -6.25 23.73
N MET A 21 26.88 -6.24 22.39
CA MET A 21 28.11 -6.13 21.60
C MET A 21 27.93 -5.05 20.54
N PRO A 22 27.99 -3.77 20.94
CA PRO A 22 27.81 -2.66 20.02
C PRO A 22 28.97 -2.60 19.01
N ASP A 23 28.67 -2.77 17.73
CA ASP A 23 29.65 -2.71 16.64
C ASP A 23 29.11 -1.90 15.44
N TRP A 24 30.02 -1.39 14.63
CA TRP A 24 29.71 -0.63 13.42
C TRP A 24 30.31 -1.30 12.19
N TYR A 25 29.43 -1.80 11.32
CA TYR A 25 29.81 -2.22 9.98
C TYR A 25 29.87 -0.99 9.09
N ARG A 26 31.09 -0.58 8.71
CA ARG A 26 31.31 0.62 7.89
C ARG A 26 31.20 0.32 6.41
N ASP A 27 30.76 1.31 5.65
CA ASP A 27 30.77 1.30 4.17
C ASP A 27 30.04 0.09 3.55
N VAL A 28 28.90 -0.32 4.13
CA VAL A 28 28.05 -1.37 3.53
C VAL A 28 27.50 -0.86 2.19
N GLU A 29 27.74 -1.62 1.12
CA GLU A 29 27.40 -1.22 -0.25
C GLU A 29 26.13 -1.89 -0.78
N TYR A 30 25.20 -1.07 -1.28
CA TYR A 30 23.98 -1.49 -1.96
C TYR A 30 24.13 -1.37 -3.48
N THR A 31 24.52 -2.47 -4.13
CA THR A 31 24.83 -2.48 -5.56
C THR A 31 23.67 -2.00 -6.45
N LYS A 32 22.41 -2.31 -6.10
CA LYS A 32 21.24 -1.87 -6.87
C LYS A 32 21.05 -0.35 -6.81
N GLU A 33 21.24 0.24 -5.64
CA GLU A 33 21.15 1.67 -5.38
C GLU A 33 22.29 2.41 -6.08
N GLN A 34 23.49 1.83 -6.08
CA GLN A 34 24.63 2.33 -6.84
C GLN A 34 24.32 2.40 -8.34
N HIS A 35 23.78 1.32 -8.92
CA HIS A 35 23.38 1.30 -10.33
C HIS A 35 22.27 2.31 -10.66
N ARG A 36 21.44 2.67 -9.69
CA ARG A 36 20.41 3.71 -9.83
C ARG A 36 20.96 5.13 -9.63
N GLY A 37 22.21 5.29 -9.23
CA GLY A 37 22.83 6.59 -8.95
C GLY A 37 22.41 7.21 -7.60
N TYR A 38 21.86 6.41 -6.68
CA TYR A 38 21.47 6.85 -5.34
C TYR A 38 22.62 6.70 -4.33
N PRO A 39 22.55 7.36 -3.15
CA PRO A 39 23.40 7.02 -2.02
C PRO A 39 23.34 5.51 -1.75
N PHE A 40 24.49 4.84 -1.83
CA PHE A 40 24.57 3.38 -1.83
C PHE A 40 25.50 2.84 -0.75
N LYS A 41 26.18 3.71 0.01
CA LYS A 41 27.00 3.34 1.16
C LYS A 41 26.30 3.78 2.42
N GLU A 42 26.26 2.91 3.41
CA GLU A 42 25.85 3.28 4.76
C GLU A 42 26.66 2.55 5.83
N ASP A 43 26.69 3.15 7.01
CA ASP A 43 27.23 2.53 8.20
C ASP A 43 26.09 1.88 8.99
N LEU A 44 26.22 0.59 9.28
CA LEU A 44 25.22 -0.19 10.00
C LEU A 44 25.65 -0.43 11.45
N PHE A 45 24.86 0.08 12.39
CA PHE A 45 25.03 -0.19 13.80
C PHE A 45 24.39 -1.51 14.20
N SER A 46 25.18 -2.40 14.82
CA SER A 46 24.70 -3.63 15.45
C SER A 46 24.75 -3.45 16.97
N PRO A 47 23.60 -3.43 17.68
CA PRO A 47 23.59 -3.22 19.13
C PRO A 47 24.06 -4.45 19.94
N GLY A 48 24.05 -5.64 19.34
CA GLY A 48 24.26 -6.92 20.01
C GLY A 48 23.30 -7.98 19.49
N TYR A 49 23.13 -9.06 20.25
CA TYR A 49 22.28 -10.19 19.86
C TYR A 49 21.60 -10.84 21.05
N PHE A 50 20.53 -11.57 20.78
CA PHE A 50 19.83 -12.40 21.75
C PHE A 50 20.36 -13.82 21.66
N GLU A 51 20.80 -14.38 22.78
CA GLU A 51 21.24 -15.76 22.91
C GLU A 51 20.22 -16.56 23.73
N MET A 52 19.89 -17.76 23.24
CA MET A 52 18.98 -18.70 23.90
C MET A 52 19.12 -20.09 23.30
N ASP A 53 18.82 -21.12 24.08
CA ASP A 53 18.67 -22.48 23.58
C ASP A 53 17.40 -22.61 22.72
N ILE A 54 17.47 -23.39 21.64
CA ILE A 54 16.32 -23.68 20.78
C ILE A 54 16.30 -25.16 20.38
N GLU A 55 15.12 -25.77 20.41
CA GLU A 55 14.93 -27.16 19.99
C GLU A 55 14.56 -27.28 18.51
N LYS A 56 14.85 -28.43 17.91
CA LYS A 56 14.47 -28.71 16.51
C LYS A 56 12.95 -28.68 16.36
N GLY A 57 12.46 -27.76 15.53
CA GLY A 57 11.02 -27.56 15.27
C GLY A 57 10.36 -26.55 16.21
N GLU A 58 11.10 -25.99 17.17
CA GLU A 58 10.60 -24.89 18.01
C GLU A 58 10.46 -23.60 17.18
N SER A 59 9.40 -22.84 17.46
CA SER A 59 9.17 -21.52 16.84
C SER A 59 9.38 -20.42 17.86
N LEU A 60 10.24 -19.45 17.54
CA LEU A 60 10.45 -18.23 18.32
C LEU A 60 9.64 -17.08 17.73
N ILE A 61 8.95 -16.32 18.58
CA ILE A 61 8.26 -15.10 18.18
C ILE A 61 9.06 -13.90 18.67
N PHE A 62 9.54 -13.11 17.73
CA PHE A 62 10.20 -11.83 17.98
C PHE A 62 9.19 -10.69 17.86
N SER A 63 9.26 -9.74 18.79
CA SER A 63 8.45 -8.52 18.81
C SER A 63 9.38 -7.32 18.92
N ALA A 64 9.23 -6.37 18.00
CA ALA A 64 9.85 -5.05 18.07
C ALA A 64 8.75 -3.99 18.09
N GLY A 65 8.78 -3.08 19.06
CA GLY A 65 7.78 -2.03 19.18
C GLY A 65 8.18 -0.91 20.12
N THR A 66 7.42 0.18 20.10
CA THR A 66 7.64 1.37 20.96
C THR A 66 7.03 1.22 22.35
N LEU A 67 6.36 0.09 22.62
CA LEU A 67 5.74 -0.24 23.89
C LEU A 67 6.08 -1.69 24.26
N PRO A 68 6.35 -1.98 25.54
CA PRO A 68 6.63 -3.33 25.98
C PRO A 68 5.36 -4.20 25.92
N VAL A 69 5.55 -5.47 25.60
CA VAL A 69 4.50 -6.51 25.61
C VAL A 69 4.92 -7.67 26.51
N LYS A 70 3.97 -8.49 26.97
CA LYS A 70 4.30 -9.69 27.77
C LYS A 70 4.84 -10.81 26.87
N PRO A 71 6.10 -11.27 27.04
CA PRO A 71 6.70 -12.32 26.20
C PRO A 71 5.88 -13.61 26.11
N ASN A 72 5.36 -14.08 27.23
CA ASN A 72 4.57 -15.33 27.30
C ASN A 72 3.28 -15.27 26.45
N GLY A 73 2.77 -14.07 26.15
CA GLY A 73 1.60 -13.88 25.31
C GLY A 73 1.90 -13.78 23.80
N LEU A 74 3.18 -13.72 23.41
CA LEU A 74 3.58 -13.47 22.03
C LEU A 74 3.13 -14.58 21.09
N LYS A 75 3.26 -15.86 21.48
CA LYS A 75 2.85 -17.00 20.66
C LYS A 75 1.34 -17.01 20.37
N ALA A 76 0.53 -16.77 21.41
CA ALA A 76 -0.92 -16.68 21.27
C ALA A 76 -1.32 -15.47 20.41
N LYS A 77 -0.68 -14.31 20.62
CA LYS A 77 -0.91 -13.10 19.82
C LYS A 77 -0.56 -13.34 18.35
N TYR A 78 0.62 -13.90 18.08
CA TYR A 78 1.06 -14.22 16.72
C TYR A 78 0.10 -15.18 16.02
N THR A 79 -0.30 -16.26 16.68
CA THR A 79 -1.23 -17.25 16.12
C THR A 79 -2.57 -16.60 15.76
N ARG A 80 -3.14 -15.81 16.68
CA ARG A 80 -4.40 -15.08 16.45
C ARG A 80 -4.29 -14.09 15.29
N GLU A 81 -3.21 -13.32 15.21
CA GLU A 81 -3.05 -12.35 14.12
C GLU A 81 -2.74 -13.02 12.77
N THR A 82 -2.09 -14.19 12.78
CA THR A 82 -1.84 -14.98 11.56
C THR A 82 -3.12 -15.58 11.01
N GLN A 83 -4.00 -16.09 11.89
CA GLN A 83 -5.30 -16.65 11.49
C GLN A 83 -6.25 -15.64 10.83
N LYS A 84 -6.08 -14.34 11.11
CA LYS A 84 -6.87 -13.27 10.48
C LYS A 84 -6.38 -12.89 9.08
N ARG A 85 -5.19 -13.32 8.68
CA ARG A 85 -4.54 -12.89 7.44
C ARG A 85 -4.73 -13.91 6.33
N ILE A 86 -4.71 -13.42 5.10
CA ILE A 86 -4.72 -14.27 3.91
C ILE A 86 -3.43 -15.12 3.90
N PRO A 87 -3.50 -16.46 3.87
CA PRO A 87 -2.33 -17.32 3.98
C PRO A 87 -1.45 -17.25 2.73
N ARG A 88 -0.12 -17.24 2.87
CA ARG A 88 0.83 -17.13 1.73
C ARG A 88 1.17 -18.48 1.09
N ASN A 89 0.15 -19.20 0.65
CA ASN A 89 0.28 -20.59 0.16
C ASN A 89 -0.13 -20.78 -1.31
N THR A 90 -0.72 -19.78 -1.96
CA THR A 90 -1.13 -19.83 -3.37
C THR A 90 -0.76 -18.55 -4.10
N LEU A 91 -0.67 -18.60 -5.43
CA LEU A 91 -0.46 -17.41 -6.26
C LEU A 91 -1.52 -16.35 -6.00
N LEU A 92 -2.81 -16.73 -6.00
CA LEU A 92 -3.92 -15.81 -5.74
C LEU A 92 -3.78 -15.14 -4.37
N ASN A 93 -3.50 -15.91 -3.32
CA ASN A 93 -3.35 -15.35 -1.99
C ASN A 93 -2.16 -14.39 -1.88
N ASN A 94 -1.07 -14.68 -2.57
CA ASN A 94 0.08 -13.79 -2.62
C ASN A 94 -0.24 -12.49 -3.37
N LEU A 95 -1.03 -12.55 -4.44
CA LEU A 95 -1.52 -11.38 -5.16
C LEU A 95 -2.46 -10.53 -4.29
N LEU A 96 -3.40 -11.15 -3.57
CA LEU A 96 -4.30 -10.45 -2.64
C LEU A 96 -3.54 -9.78 -1.49
N ASN A 97 -2.57 -10.48 -0.90
CA ASN A 97 -1.69 -9.89 0.11
C ASN A 97 -0.88 -8.71 -0.44
N SER A 98 -0.49 -8.75 -1.71
CA SER A 98 0.26 -7.67 -2.37
C SER A 98 -0.63 -6.48 -2.68
N ALA A 99 -1.87 -6.72 -3.12
CA ALA A 99 -2.87 -5.69 -3.38
C ALA A 99 -3.12 -4.79 -2.16
N GLU A 100 -3.24 -5.38 -0.96
CA GLU A 100 -3.48 -4.63 0.27
C GLU A 100 -2.34 -3.64 0.62
N GLN A 101 -1.11 -3.91 0.18
CA GLN A 101 0.04 -3.04 0.49
C GLN A 101 -0.11 -1.66 -0.15
N PHE A 102 -0.77 -1.58 -1.31
CA PHE A 102 -0.91 -0.32 -2.05
C PHE A 102 -2.04 0.56 -1.50
N ILE A 103 -2.87 0.06 -0.59
CA ILE A 103 -3.95 0.84 0.02
C ILE A 103 -3.40 1.67 1.18
N GLN A 104 -3.37 2.98 0.99
CA GLN A 104 -2.99 3.92 2.04
C GLN A 104 -4.23 4.57 2.65
N ARG A 105 -4.33 4.53 3.98
CA ARG A 105 -5.35 5.25 4.76
C ARG A 105 -4.73 6.41 5.51
N ARG A 106 -5.20 7.64 5.25
CA ARG A 106 -4.81 8.85 6.00
C ARG A 106 -6.07 9.60 6.44
N GLY A 107 -6.37 9.52 7.73
CA GLY A 107 -7.64 10.03 8.27
C GLY A 107 -8.82 9.30 7.64
N GLN A 108 -9.76 10.05 7.07
CA GLN A 108 -10.91 9.50 6.34
C GLN A 108 -10.62 9.20 4.86
N ARG A 109 -9.44 9.57 4.33
CA ARG A 109 -9.12 9.36 2.92
C ARG A 109 -8.41 8.02 2.69
N ILE A 110 -8.85 7.32 1.66
CA ILE A 110 -8.25 6.08 1.18
C ILE A 110 -7.70 6.33 -0.22
N LYS A 111 -6.46 5.92 -0.46
CA LYS A 111 -5.75 6.14 -1.72
C LYS A 111 -5.07 4.85 -2.15
N LEU A 112 -4.93 4.68 -3.46
CA LEU A 112 -4.11 3.62 -4.03
C LEU A 112 -2.75 4.20 -4.46
N LEU A 113 -1.68 3.64 -3.91
CA LEU A 113 -0.31 4.00 -4.27
C LEU A 113 0.07 3.29 -5.58
N ALA A 114 0.77 3.99 -6.48
CA ALA A 114 1.20 3.40 -7.74
C ALA A 114 2.40 2.44 -7.57
N GLY A 115 3.16 2.53 -6.47
CA GLY A 115 4.34 1.70 -6.28
C GLY A 115 5.23 2.12 -5.12
N TYR A 116 5.71 1.16 -4.33
CA TYR A 116 6.78 1.42 -3.38
C TYR A 116 8.15 1.43 -4.07
N HIS A 117 9.13 2.21 -3.60
CA HIS A 117 9.07 3.09 -2.42
C HIS A 117 8.89 4.58 -2.76
N TRP A 118 8.93 4.95 -4.05
CA TRP A 118 8.97 6.34 -4.47
C TRP A 118 7.67 6.89 -5.04
N TYR A 119 6.67 6.06 -5.34
CA TYR A 119 5.46 6.54 -6.00
C TYR A 119 4.33 6.81 -5.02
N HIS A 120 3.70 7.97 -5.24
CA HIS A 120 2.43 8.33 -4.62
C HIS A 120 1.26 7.83 -5.48
N GLU A 121 0.06 8.33 -5.23
CA GLU A 121 -1.08 8.07 -6.12
C GLU A 121 -0.81 8.67 -7.50
N ARG A 122 -1.16 7.93 -8.55
CA ARG A 122 -1.11 8.39 -9.94
C ARG A 122 -2.43 7.99 -10.59
N LEU A 123 -3.13 8.96 -11.18
CA LEU A 123 -4.50 8.74 -11.67
C LEU A 123 -4.60 7.60 -12.69
N ARG A 124 -3.68 7.57 -13.67
CA ARG A 124 -3.60 6.48 -14.67
C ARG A 124 -3.45 5.13 -14.00
N ASP A 125 -2.41 4.97 -13.17
CA ASP A 125 -2.08 3.71 -12.52
C ASP A 125 -3.24 3.23 -11.62
N THR A 126 -3.90 4.15 -10.92
CA THR A 126 -5.09 3.83 -10.12
C THR A 126 -6.23 3.33 -11.00
N LEU A 127 -6.62 4.06 -12.05
CA LEU A 127 -7.74 3.67 -12.92
C LEU A 127 -7.50 2.32 -13.61
N VAL A 128 -6.27 2.05 -14.04
CA VAL A 128 -5.92 0.75 -14.66
C VAL A 128 -6.01 -0.40 -13.65
N ALA A 129 -5.50 -0.20 -12.43
CA ALA A 129 -5.39 -1.27 -11.45
C ALA A 129 -6.70 -1.52 -10.66
N LEU A 130 -7.49 -0.48 -10.41
CA LEU A 130 -8.60 -0.51 -9.46
C LEU A 130 -9.63 -1.61 -9.76
N PRO A 131 -10.08 -1.84 -11.00
CA PRO A 131 -11.05 -2.91 -11.28
C PRO A 131 -10.48 -4.30 -10.94
N GLY A 132 -9.24 -4.59 -11.37
CA GLY A 132 -8.59 -5.86 -11.06
C GLY A 132 -8.41 -6.09 -9.56
N LEU A 133 -8.07 -5.04 -8.81
CA LEU A 133 -7.95 -5.11 -7.36
C LEU A 133 -9.30 -5.29 -6.66
N MET A 134 -10.36 -4.66 -7.18
CA MET A 134 -11.73 -4.75 -6.63
C MET A 134 -12.38 -6.12 -6.87
N ALA A 135 -12.10 -6.75 -8.01
CA ALA A 135 -12.75 -7.99 -8.47
C ALA A 135 -12.71 -9.14 -7.44
N TYR A 136 -11.62 -9.24 -6.69
CA TYR A 136 -11.35 -10.35 -5.79
C TYR A 136 -11.59 -10.01 -4.30
N GLN A 137 -12.28 -8.89 -4.02
CA GLN A 137 -12.44 -8.37 -2.67
C GLN A 137 -13.88 -8.53 -2.19
N ALA A 138 -14.04 -9.03 -0.97
CA ALA A 138 -15.35 -9.15 -0.33
C ALA A 138 -15.92 -7.76 0.04
N ASN A 139 -15.06 -6.84 0.47
CA ASN A 139 -15.45 -5.45 0.75
C ASN A 139 -14.97 -4.52 -0.36
N ARG A 140 -15.90 -4.09 -1.21
CA ARG A 140 -15.66 -3.20 -2.36
C ARG A 140 -15.78 -1.71 -2.02
N SER A 141 -16.31 -1.35 -0.84
CA SER A 141 -16.65 0.05 -0.52
C SER A 141 -15.45 0.98 -0.64
N HIS A 142 -14.31 0.57 -0.08
CA HIS A 142 -13.09 1.37 -0.13
C HIS A 142 -12.55 1.60 -1.55
N TYR A 143 -12.81 0.67 -2.48
CA TYR A 143 -12.40 0.82 -3.87
C TYR A 143 -13.33 1.78 -4.61
N LEU A 144 -14.62 1.77 -4.29
CA LEU A 144 -15.58 2.75 -4.80
C LEU A 144 -15.24 4.16 -4.28
N ASP A 145 -14.89 4.30 -3.00
CA ASP A 145 -14.42 5.58 -2.43
C ASP A 145 -13.17 6.10 -3.16
N ILE A 146 -12.22 5.21 -3.48
CA ILE A 146 -11.03 5.57 -4.27
C ILE A 146 -11.44 6.02 -5.67
N LEU A 147 -12.35 5.31 -6.34
CA LEU A 147 -12.81 5.66 -7.69
C LEU A 147 -13.46 7.03 -7.71
N GLU A 148 -14.39 7.30 -6.79
CA GLU A 148 -15.07 8.60 -6.68
C GLU A 148 -14.06 9.74 -6.50
N HIS A 149 -13.07 9.54 -5.62
CA HIS A 149 -12.00 10.50 -5.43
C HIS A 149 -11.21 10.75 -6.71
N VAL A 150 -10.83 9.69 -7.42
CA VAL A 150 -10.07 9.79 -8.67
C VAL A 150 -10.88 10.48 -9.77
N ILE A 151 -12.17 10.16 -9.92
CA ILE A 151 -13.05 10.82 -10.89
C ILE A 151 -13.13 12.32 -10.61
N ASP A 152 -13.29 12.73 -9.35
CA ASP A 152 -13.27 14.15 -8.96
C ASP A 152 -11.93 14.84 -9.33
N GLN A 153 -10.80 14.16 -9.10
CA GLN A 153 -9.49 14.68 -9.52
C GLN A 153 -9.36 14.79 -11.04
N VAL A 154 -9.84 13.81 -11.80
CA VAL A 154 -9.85 13.86 -13.27
C VAL A 154 -10.72 15.02 -13.75
N LYS A 155 -11.93 15.19 -13.22
CA LYS A 155 -12.78 16.35 -13.57
C LYS A 155 -12.05 17.67 -13.33
N LYS A 156 -11.39 17.82 -12.16
CA LYS A 156 -10.65 19.04 -11.80
C LYS A 156 -9.46 19.33 -12.70
N ILE A 157 -8.73 18.31 -13.16
CA ILE A 157 -7.52 18.47 -13.96
C ILE A 157 -7.84 18.67 -15.43
N TYR A 158 -8.84 17.97 -15.98
CA TYR A 158 -9.05 17.90 -17.42
C TYR A 158 -10.19 18.81 -17.92
N ILE A 159 -11.18 19.14 -17.08
CA ILE A 159 -12.35 19.94 -17.49
C ILE A 159 -12.11 21.41 -17.18
N ALA A 160 -12.20 22.27 -18.20
CA ALA A 160 -12.12 23.72 -18.05
C ALA A 160 -13.35 24.29 -17.31
N GLU A 161 -13.17 25.43 -16.64
CA GLU A 161 -14.26 26.11 -15.91
C GLU A 161 -15.43 26.54 -16.82
N SER A 162 -15.19 26.69 -18.13
CA SER A 162 -16.22 26.97 -19.14
C SER A 162 -17.08 25.76 -19.51
N GLU A 163 -16.96 24.63 -18.80
CA GLU A 163 -17.66 23.32 -18.95
C GLU A 163 -17.58 22.64 -20.33
N LEU A 164 -17.09 23.34 -21.35
CA LEU A 164 -16.92 22.87 -22.72
C LEU A 164 -15.47 23.10 -23.12
N GLY A 165 -14.63 22.08 -22.92
CA GLY A 165 -13.26 22.05 -23.42
C GLY A 165 -12.24 21.45 -22.45
N LEU A 166 -11.19 20.88 -23.03
CA LEU A 166 -10.00 20.43 -22.32
C LEU A 166 -9.26 21.64 -21.74
N ARG A 167 -8.73 21.53 -20.53
CA ARG A 167 -7.81 22.56 -20.00
C ARG A 167 -6.57 22.68 -20.91
N PRO A 168 -6.09 23.90 -21.23
CA PRO A 168 -4.86 24.08 -21.99
C PRO A 168 -3.64 23.43 -21.30
N ASN A 169 -2.68 22.95 -22.09
CA ASN A 169 -1.43 22.30 -21.62
C ASN A 169 -1.63 21.05 -20.73
N THR A 170 -2.78 20.39 -20.85
CA THR A 170 -3.04 19.14 -20.13
C THR A 170 -2.16 18.01 -20.65
N GLN A 171 -1.47 17.33 -19.73
CA GLN A 171 -0.67 16.14 -20.01
C GLN A 171 -1.46 14.87 -19.69
N ASN A 172 -1.00 13.71 -20.16
CA ASN A 172 -1.65 12.42 -19.90
C ASN A 172 -3.13 12.39 -20.34
N VAL A 173 -3.40 12.84 -21.56
CA VAL A 173 -4.75 12.94 -22.15
C VAL A 173 -5.51 11.60 -22.27
N ASP A 174 -4.83 10.49 -22.03
CA ASP A 174 -5.43 9.15 -21.92
C ASP A 174 -6.13 8.91 -20.57
N VAL A 175 -5.80 9.67 -19.51
CA VAL A 175 -6.36 9.47 -18.16
C VAL A 175 -7.89 9.52 -18.12
N PRO A 176 -8.58 10.49 -18.77
CA PRO A 176 -10.04 10.46 -18.88
C PRO A 176 -10.58 9.18 -19.53
N LEU A 177 -9.86 8.59 -20.49
CA LEU A 177 -10.30 7.36 -21.15
C LEU A 177 -10.31 6.17 -20.19
N TRP A 178 -9.36 6.12 -19.27
CA TRP A 178 -9.31 5.10 -18.23
C TRP A 178 -10.45 5.19 -17.22
N VAL A 179 -11.12 6.34 -17.09
CA VAL A 179 -12.34 6.47 -16.29
C VAL A 179 -13.48 5.66 -16.91
N PHE A 180 -13.68 5.78 -18.23
CA PHE A 180 -14.70 5.00 -18.93
C PHE A 180 -14.45 3.51 -18.81
N TYR A 181 -13.19 3.07 -19.03
CA TYR A 181 -12.78 1.69 -18.81
C TYR A 181 -13.09 1.21 -17.38
N SER A 182 -12.70 1.98 -16.36
CA SER A 182 -12.90 1.58 -14.97
C SER A 182 -14.37 1.42 -14.61
N ILE A 183 -15.21 2.36 -15.07
CA ILE A 183 -16.66 2.32 -14.84
C ILE A 183 -17.27 1.10 -15.54
N GLN A 184 -16.89 0.82 -16.79
CA GLN A 184 -17.38 -0.35 -17.54
C GLN A 184 -17.01 -1.68 -16.87
N GLU A 185 -15.76 -1.82 -16.41
CA GLU A 185 -15.33 -3.03 -15.69
C GLU A 185 -16.10 -3.21 -14.37
N ILE A 186 -16.39 -2.09 -13.67
CA ILE A 186 -17.15 -2.12 -12.42
C ILE A 186 -18.64 -2.42 -12.66
N GLU A 187 -19.23 -1.91 -13.73
CA GLU A 187 -20.61 -2.25 -14.15
C GLU A 187 -20.77 -3.76 -14.34
N GLN A 188 -19.83 -4.39 -15.06
CA GLN A 188 -19.83 -5.83 -15.27
C GLN A 188 -19.67 -6.61 -13.96
N MET A 189 -18.94 -6.05 -13.00
CA MET A 189 -18.64 -6.67 -11.71
C MET A 189 -19.74 -6.47 -10.65
N ILE A 190 -20.52 -5.39 -10.77
CA ILE A 190 -21.60 -5.00 -9.85
C ILE A 190 -22.88 -4.66 -10.65
N PRO A 191 -23.56 -5.64 -11.27
CA PRO A 191 -24.72 -5.36 -12.14
C PRO A 191 -25.91 -4.69 -11.43
N GLU A 192 -25.97 -4.82 -10.11
CA GLU A 192 -27.01 -4.24 -9.25
C GLU A 192 -26.83 -2.71 -9.04
N MET A 193 -25.64 -2.18 -9.34
CA MET A 193 -25.34 -0.76 -9.16
C MET A 193 -25.89 0.04 -10.34
N ASP A 194 -26.68 1.07 -10.06
CA ASP A 194 -27.13 2.01 -11.09
C ASP A 194 -25.98 2.95 -11.50
N ILE A 195 -25.15 2.47 -12.42
CA ILE A 195 -24.00 3.21 -12.97
C ILE A 195 -24.43 4.54 -13.60
N CYS A 196 -25.58 4.57 -14.27
CA CYS A 196 -26.11 5.77 -14.90
C CYS A 196 -26.44 6.83 -13.85
N GLN A 197 -27.10 6.44 -12.76
CA GLN A 197 -27.41 7.33 -11.65
C GLN A 197 -26.15 7.78 -10.90
N THR A 198 -25.20 6.87 -10.65
CA THR A 198 -24.00 7.17 -9.85
C THR A 198 -22.94 7.95 -10.62
N TYR A 199 -22.66 7.56 -11.87
CA TYR A 199 -21.53 8.09 -12.65
C TYR A 199 -21.94 8.81 -13.94
N GLY A 200 -23.23 8.88 -14.28
CA GLY A 200 -23.71 9.48 -15.54
C GLY A 200 -23.31 10.95 -15.74
N GLU A 201 -23.30 11.76 -14.67
CA GLU A 201 -22.83 13.15 -14.76
C GLU A 201 -21.34 13.22 -15.10
N ALA A 202 -20.51 12.39 -14.44
CA ALA A 202 -19.09 12.33 -14.71
C ALA A 202 -18.82 11.84 -16.14
N TRP A 203 -19.57 10.82 -16.58
CA TRP A 203 -19.51 10.29 -17.93
C TRP A 203 -19.81 11.37 -18.98
N TRP A 204 -20.93 12.08 -18.84
CA TRP A 204 -21.34 13.13 -19.76
C TRP A 204 -20.27 14.23 -19.85
N LYS A 205 -19.80 14.72 -18.70
CA LYS A 205 -18.78 15.78 -18.63
C LYS A 205 -17.42 15.38 -19.21
N LEU A 206 -17.02 14.12 -19.07
CA LEU A 206 -15.76 13.64 -19.65
C LEU A 206 -15.90 13.32 -21.16
N SER A 207 -17.10 12.93 -21.60
CA SER A 207 -17.34 12.65 -23.03
C SER A 207 -17.28 13.91 -23.89
N SER A 208 -17.67 15.06 -23.34
CA SER A 208 -17.63 16.34 -24.04
C SER A 208 -16.21 16.84 -24.35
N ILE A 209 -15.19 16.39 -23.60
CA ILE A 209 -13.79 16.79 -23.80
C ILE A 209 -12.95 15.77 -24.57
N THR A 210 -13.49 14.58 -24.84
CA THR A 210 -12.78 13.49 -25.53
C THR A 210 -13.21 13.31 -26.99
N CYS A 211 -14.34 13.90 -27.38
CA CYS A 211 -14.84 13.90 -28.76
C CYS A 211 -14.54 15.21 -29.53
N ALA A 212 -13.75 16.12 -28.94
CA ALA A 212 -13.29 17.37 -29.56
C ALA A 212 -11.87 17.20 -30.12
#